data_AF-A0A948WIW1-F1
#
_entry.id   AF-A0A948WIW1-F1
#
_cell.length_a   1.000
_cell.length_b   1.000
_cell.length_c   1.000
_cell.angle_alpha   90.00
_cell.angle_beta   90.00
_cell.angle_gamma   90.00
#
_symmetry.space_group_name_H-M   'P 1'
#
loop_
_entity.id
_entity.type
_entity.pdbx_description
1 polymer ?
#
loop_
_entity_poly.entity_id
_entity_poly.type
_entity_poly.pdbx_seq_one_letter_code
_entity_poly.pdbx_strand_id
1 'polypeptide(L)'
;MSEIWAEADRGILARQIDEWLATYKENNSLCLEVGRDPDDDMHWFVRMKGEEKEFTTVWLTLGQRTLQYETYVMPAPEENAESLYEQALRRNNKLVGAAFSIGIEDALFLRGELLISSVSEPELDRVLGTLYATVERHFPVLIRIGFASRFAS
;
A
#
# COMPACT_ATOMS: atom_id res chain seq x y z
N MET A 1 14.45 3.23 31.64
CA MET A 1 14.71 4.52 30.94
C MET A 1 14.67 4.40 29.41
N SER A 2 14.16 3.32 28.78
CA SER A 2 14.22 3.14 27.31
C SER A 2 12.86 3.26 26.60
N GLU A 3 11.74 2.92 27.25
CA GLU A 3 10.42 2.87 26.59
C GLU A 3 9.78 4.24 26.42
N ILE A 4 9.90 5.13 27.42
CA ILE A 4 9.28 6.47 27.40
C ILE A 4 9.84 7.34 26.25
N TRP A 5 11.12 7.18 25.90
CA TRP A 5 11.74 7.91 24.78
C TRP A 5 11.31 7.35 23.42
N ALA A 6 11.21 6.02 23.29
CA ALA A 6 10.72 5.37 22.08
C ALA A 6 9.23 5.69 21.80
N GLU A 7 8.41 5.80 22.85
CA GLU A 7 7.00 6.22 22.75
C GLU A 7 6.88 7.69 22.29
N ALA A 8 7.70 8.58 22.87
CA ALA A 8 7.73 10.00 22.51
C ALA A 8 8.17 10.21 21.05
N ASP A 9 9.17 9.47 20.59
CA ASP A 9 9.65 9.53 19.20
C ASP A 9 8.57 9.05 18.21
N ARG A 10 7.79 8.02 18.57
CA ARG A 10 6.66 7.55 17.75
C ARG A 10 5.53 8.57 17.69
N GLY A 11 5.21 9.24 18.80
CA GLY A 11 4.20 10.30 18.83
C GLY A 11 4.57 11.49 17.94
N ILE A 12 5.84 11.87 17.91
CA ILE A 12 6.36 12.92 17.00
C ILE A 12 6.21 12.46 15.55
N LEU A 13 6.63 11.23 15.23
CA LEU A 13 6.55 10.72 13.86
C LEU A 13 5.10 10.57 13.38
N ALA A 14 4.20 10.09 14.24
CA ALA A 14 2.77 10.00 13.94
C ALA A 14 2.19 11.37 13.54
N ARG A 15 2.54 12.42 14.29
CA ARG A 15 2.12 13.79 13.97
C ARG A 15 2.72 14.29 12.65
N GLN A 16 3.99 13.98 12.37
CA GLN A 16 4.61 14.32 11.09
C GLN A 16 3.89 13.63 9.92
N ILE A 17 3.49 12.37 10.09
CA ILE A 17 2.70 11.65 9.09
C ILE A 17 1.33 12.32 8.90
N ASP A 18 0.64 12.74 9.96
CA ASP A 18 -0.64 13.46 9.84
C ASP A 18 -0.49 14.76 9.04
N GLU A 19 0.49 15.60 9.41
CA GLU A 19 0.74 16.91 8.78
C GLU A 19 1.12 16.71 7.30
N TRP A 20 1.94 15.71 6.99
CA TRP A 20 2.30 15.39 5.62
C TRP A 20 1.11 14.84 4.81
N LEU A 21 0.28 13.95 5.37
CA LEU A 21 -0.90 13.41 4.69
C LEU A 21 -1.93 14.49 4.37
N ALA A 22 -2.13 15.45 5.28
CA ALA A 22 -2.96 16.62 5.02
C ALA A 22 -2.44 17.42 3.81
N THR A 23 -1.13 17.69 3.79
CA THR A 23 -0.45 18.37 2.68
C THR A 23 -0.53 17.58 1.37
N TYR A 24 -0.34 16.25 1.43
CA TYR A 24 -0.43 15.36 0.27
C TYR A 24 -1.83 15.40 -0.35
N LYS A 25 -2.90 15.37 0.46
CA LYS A 25 -4.28 15.45 -0.01
C LYS A 25 -4.59 16.77 -0.71
N GLU A 26 -4.08 17.89 -0.20
CA GLU A 26 -4.29 19.21 -0.81
C GLU A 26 -3.57 19.36 -2.15
N ASN A 27 -2.40 18.73 -2.29
CA ASN A 27 -1.54 18.88 -3.46
C ASN A 27 -1.71 17.81 -4.54
N ASN A 28 -2.37 16.68 -4.22
CA ASN A 28 -2.54 15.57 -5.16
C ASN A 28 -4.01 15.39 -5.54
N SER A 29 -4.36 15.74 -6.79
CA SER A 29 -5.72 15.62 -7.31
C SER A 29 -6.24 14.18 -7.42
N LEU A 30 -5.36 13.19 -7.41
CA LEU A 30 -5.74 11.77 -7.36
C LEU A 30 -6.10 11.33 -5.94
N CYS A 31 -5.64 12.04 -4.91
CA CYS A 31 -5.94 11.71 -3.52
C CYS A 31 -7.37 12.15 -3.16
N LEU A 32 -8.24 11.17 -2.99
CA LEU A 32 -9.65 11.42 -2.65
C LEU A 32 -9.83 11.61 -1.14
N GLU A 33 -9.11 10.81 -0.36
CA GLU A 33 -9.32 10.73 1.08
C GLU A 33 -8.03 10.30 1.79
N VAL A 34 -7.80 10.89 2.96
CA VAL A 34 -6.80 10.44 3.93
C VAL A 34 -7.47 10.45 5.30
N GLY A 35 -7.07 9.53 6.16
CA GLY A 35 -7.61 9.45 7.51
C GLY A 35 -6.83 8.48 8.38
N ARG A 36 -7.23 8.44 9.66
CA ARG A 36 -6.80 7.44 10.62
C ARG A 36 -7.84 6.34 10.75
N ASP A 37 -7.39 5.16 11.15
CA ASP A 37 -8.26 4.14 11.69
C ASP A 37 -8.86 4.66 13.01
N PRO A 38 -10.20 4.63 13.19
CA PRO A 38 -10.82 5.08 14.43
C PRO A 38 -10.42 4.24 15.66
N ASP A 39 -9.96 3.01 15.44
CA ASP A 39 -9.61 2.07 16.51
C ASP A 39 -8.08 1.99 16.74
N ASP A 40 -7.26 2.58 15.87
CA ASP A 40 -5.78 2.60 15.99
C ASP A 40 -5.16 3.93 15.52
N ASP A 41 -4.69 4.71 16.50
CA ASP A 41 -4.02 6.00 16.28
C ASP A 41 -2.69 5.93 15.51
N MET A 42 -2.15 4.73 15.30
CA MET A 42 -0.91 4.47 14.56
C MET A 42 -1.19 3.82 13.20
N HIS A 43 -2.44 3.90 12.72
CA HIS A 43 -2.88 3.32 11.47
C HIS A 43 -3.58 4.38 10.62
N TRP A 44 -3.09 4.57 9.39
CA TRP A 44 -3.63 5.54 8.44
C TRP A 44 -4.03 4.86 7.14
N PHE A 45 -4.91 5.52 6.40
CA PHE A 45 -5.21 5.16 5.02
C PHE A 45 -5.09 6.36 4.09
N VAL A 46 -4.73 6.06 2.84
CA VAL A 46 -4.73 6.99 1.71
C VAL A 46 -5.51 6.34 0.58
N ARG A 47 -6.64 6.94 0.21
CA ARG A 47 -7.47 6.48 -0.90
C ARG A 47 -7.23 7.35 -2.13
N MET A 48 -6.74 6.73 -3.19
CA MET A 48 -6.44 7.36 -4.46
C MET A 48 -7.35 6.84 -5.57
N LYS A 49 -7.75 7.73 -6.48
CA LYS A 49 -8.48 7.38 -7.70
C LYS A 49 -7.52 6.75 -8.72
N GLY A 50 -7.86 5.58 -9.24
CA GLY A 50 -7.13 4.96 -10.36
C GLY A 50 -7.86 5.12 -11.69
N GLU A 51 -7.15 4.81 -12.77
CA GLU A 51 -7.69 4.70 -14.13
C GLU A 51 -8.08 3.25 -14.43
N GLU A 52 -7.22 2.31 -14.06
CA GLU A 52 -7.40 0.88 -14.30
C GLU A 52 -8.13 0.21 -13.13
N LYS A 53 -7.75 0.55 -11.90
CA LYS A 53 -8.47 0.14 -10.68
C LYS A 53 -9.26 1.33 -10.16
N GLU A 54 -10.57 1.16 -9.92
CA GLU A 54 -11.45 2.27 -9.51
C GLU A 54 -10.87 3.09 -8.34
N PHE A 55 -10.35 2.40 -7.31
CA PHE A 55 -9.63 3.02 -6.21
C PHE A 55 -8.48 2.14 -5.73
N THR A 56 -7.37 2.78 -5.36
CA THR A 56 -6.25 2.16 -4.66
C THR A 56 -6.19 2.76 -3.26
N THR A 57 -6.33 1.92 -2.23
CA THR A 57 -6.24 2.34 -0.82
C THR A 57 -4.97 1.78 -0.22
N VAL A 58 -4.06 2.67 0.16
CA VAL A 58 -2.82 2.32 0.85
C VAL A 58 -3.02 2.50 2.34
N TRP A 59 -2.76 1.45 3.10
CA TRP A 59 -2.72 1.47 4.55
C TRP A 59 -1.28 1.69 5.00
N LEU A 60 -1.09 2.50 6.04
CA LEU A 60 0.19 2.77 6.69
C LEU A 60 0.07 2.41 8.16
N THR A 61 0.90 1.52 8.67
CA THR A 61 0.87 1.08 10.07
C THR A 61 2.21 1.37 10.74
N LEU A 62 2.23 2.28 11.71
CA LEU A 62 3.44 2.66 12.45
C LEU A 62 3.65 1.72 13.64
N GLY A 63 4.52 0.73 13.45
CA GLY A 63 4.97 -0.15 14.52
C GLY A 63 6.03 0.50 15.43
N GLN A 64 6.73 -0.35 16.20
CA GLN A 64 7.81 0.10 17.09
C GLN A 64 9.14 0.37 16.37
N ARG A 65 9.35 -0.25 15.20
CA ARG A 65 10.64 -0.18 14.46
C ARG A 65 10.48 0.11 12.98
N THR A 66 9.31 -0.16 12.44
CA THR A 66 9.02 0.00 11.02
C THR A 66 7.70 0.71 10.81
N LEU A 67 7.61 1.43 9.69
CA LEU A 67 6.36 1.86 9.09
C LEU A 67 6.02 0.84 8.00
N GLN A 68 5.00 0.04 8.24
CA GLN A 68 4.50 -0.92 7.25
C GLN A 68 3.53 -0.21 6.32
N TYR A 69 3.48 -0.65 5.07
CA TYR A 69 2.50 -0.17 4.11
C TYR A 69 2.01 -1.29 3.23
N GLU A 70 0.71 -1.26 2.93
CA GLU A 70 0.07 -2.26 2.11
C GLU A 70 -1.08 -1.71 1.30
N THR A 71 -1.35 -2.33 0.16
CA THR A 71 -2.56 -2.09 -0.62
C THR A 71 -3.15 -3.40 -1.10
N TYR A 72 -4.47 -3.47 -1.05
CA TYR A 72 -5.23 -4.54 -1.68
C TYR A 72 -5.24 -4.36 -3.20
N VAL A 73 -4.79 -5.39 -3.93
CA VAL A 73 -4.73 -5.36 -5.40
C VAL A 73 -6.01 -5.96 -5.97
N MET A 74 -6.30 -7.22 -5.62
CA MET A 74 -7.45 -7.97 -6.13
C MET A 74 -7.80 -9.15 -5.23
N PRO A 75 -9.04 -9.67 -5.27
CA PRO A 75 -9.42 -10.86 -4.49
C PRO A 75 -8.70 -12.10 -5.03
N ALA A 76 -8.88 -13.23 -4.34
CA ALA A 76 -8.38 -14.50 -4.85
C ALA A 76 -8.83 -14.75 -6.30
N PRO A 77 -7.93 -15.21 -7.17
CA PRO A 77 -8.30 -15.62 -8.52
C PRO A 77 -9.31 -16.77 -8.50
N GLU A 78 -10.38 -16.64 -9.28
CA GLU A 78 -11.33 -17.74 -9.55
C GLU A 78 -10.75 -18.72 -10.59
N GLU A 79 -9.83 -18.25 -11.44
CA GLU A 79 -9.23 -18.98 -12.55
C GLU A 79 -7.71 -18.76 -12.60
N ASN A 80 -6.96 -19.74 -13.13
CA ASN A 80 -5.52 -19.62 -13.42
C ASN A 80 -4.64 -19.13 -12.25
N ALA A 81 -4.97 -19.51 -11.01
CA ALA A 81 -4.30 -19.03 -9.79
C ALA A 81 -2.76 -19.20 -9.83
N GLU A 82 -2.27 -20.37 -10.24
CA GLU A 82 -0.83 -20.65 -10.35
C GLU A 82 -0.13 -19.67 -11.29
N SER A 83 -0.69 -19.43 -12.48
CA SER A 83 -0.16 -18.48 -13.45
C SER A 83 -0.19 -17.05 -12.92
N LEU A 84 -1.27 -16.65 -12.24
CA LEU A 84 -1.38 -15.33 -11.63
C LEU A 84 -0.29 -15.11 -10.56
N TYR A 85 -0.12 -16.06 -9.64
CA TYR A 85 0.86 -15.95 -8.57
C TYR A 85 2.30 -16.03 -9.10
N GLU A 86 2.57 -16.87 -10.10
CA GLU A 86 3.87 -16.90 -10.77
C GLU A 86 4.19 -15.52 -11.38
N GLN A 87 3.23 -14.92 -12.08
CA GLN A 87 3.38 -13.59 -12.68
C GLN A 87 3.62 -12.50 -11.61
N ALA A 88 2.92 -12.55 -10.48
CA ALA A 88 3.12 -11.65 -9.36
C ALA A 88 4.52 -11.81 -8.75
N LEU A 89 4.93 -13.05 -8.45
CA LEU A 89 6.25 -13.36 -7.88
C LEU A 89 7.40 -12.97 -8.81
N ARG A 90 7.28 -13.19 -10.12
CA ARG A 90 8.30 -12.77 -11.11
C ARG A 90 8.49 -11.26 -11.14
N ARG A 91 7.43 -10.47 -10.88
CA ARG A 91 7.51 -9.00 -10.84
C ARG A 91 8.25 -8.49 -9.62
N ASN A 92 8.24 -9.23 -8.51
CA ASN A 92 8.97 -8.84 -7.29
C ASN A 92 10.47 -8.61 -7.55
N ASN A 93 11.08 -9.29 -8.54
CA ASN A 93 12.50 -9.08 -8.90
C ASN A 93 12.83 -7.67 -9.40
N LYS A 94 11.82 -6.89 -9.83
CA LYS A 94 12.00 -5.52 -10.33
C LYS A 94 11.45 -4.46 -9.38
N LEU A 95 10.73 -4.87 -8.34
CA LEU A 95 10.15 -3.96 -7.37
C LEU A 95 11.18 -3.69 -6.27
N VAL A 96 11.23 -2.43 -5.83
CA VAL A 96 12.11 -1.98 -4.75
C VAL A 96 11.26 -1.40 -3.64
N GLY A 97 11.43 -1.93 -2.43
CA GLY A 97 10.66 -1.52 -1.26
C GLY A 97 9.22 -2.05 -1.23
N ALA A 98 8.75 -2.78 -2.24
CA ALA A 98 7.45 -3.43 -2.17
C ALA A 98 7.50 -4.81 -2.86
N ALA A 99 6.63 -5.72 -2.44
CA ALA A 99 6.49 -7.04 -3.03
C ALA A 99 5.02 -7.48 -3.05
N PHE A 100 4.63 -8.18 -4.10
CA PHE A 100 3.38 -8.91 -4.12
C PHE A 100 3.40 -10.04 -3.09
N SER A 101 2.30 -10.19 -2.37
CA SER A 101 2.10 -11.22 -1.35
C SER A 101 0.65 -11.69 -1.33
N ILE A 102 0.43 -12.89 -0.79
CA ILE A 102 -0.91 -13.47 -0.59
C ILE A 102 -1.36 -13.14 0.84
N GLY A 103 -2.54 -12.56 0.97
CA GLY A 103 -3.14 -12.16 2.24
C GLY A 103 -4.29 -13.09 2.65
N ILE A 104 -5.19 -12.54 3.47
CA ILE A 104 -6.41 -13.24 3.93
C ILE A 104 -7.28 -13.57 2.71
N GLU A 105 -7.95 -14.72 2.76
CA GLU A 105 -8.80 -15.23 1.67
C GLU A 105 -8.06 -15.32 0.33
N ASP A 106 -6.76 -15.64 0.37
CA ASP A 106 -5.88 -15.74 -0.80
C ASP A 106 -5.88 -14.49 -1.69
N ALA A 107 -6.29 -13.34 -1.16
CA ALA A 107 -6.28 -12.09 -1.90
C ALA A 107 -4.84 -11.62 -2.17
N LEU A 108 -4.66 -10.93 -3.29
CA LEU A 108 -3.36 -10.40 -3.68
C LEU A 108 -3.16 -9.00 -3.10
N PHE A 109 -2.06 -8.82 -2.38
CA PHE A 109 -1.62 -7.56 -1.81
C PHE A 109 -0.27 -7.13 -2.39
N LEU A 110 0.00 -5.83 -2.33
CA LEU A 110 1.32 -5.25 -2.53
C LEU A 110 1.76 -4.60 -1.21
N ARG A 111 2.87 -5.07 -0.64
CA ARG A 111 3.30 -4.73 0.72
C ARG A 111 4.77 -4.33 0.78
N GLY A 112 5.11 -3.52 1.76
CA GLY A 112 6.50 -3.23 2.12
C GLY A 112 6.61 -2.59 3.48
N GLU A 113 7.84 -2.24 3.85
CA GLU A 113 8.12 -1.57 5.12
C GLU A 113 9.34 -0.66 5.01
N LEU A 114 9.33 0.42 5.78
CA LEU A 114 10.45 1.32 6.01
C LEU A 114 10.91 1.19 7.46
N LEU A 115 12.22 1.24 7.70
CA LEU A 115 12.73 1.49 9.05
C LEU A 115 12.29 2.88 9.50
N ILE A 116 11.92 3.04 10.77
CA ILE A 116 11.51 4.34 11.33
C ILE A 116 12.56 5.43 11.07
N SER A 117 13.85 5.09 11.16
CA SER A 117 14.95 6.02 10.88
C SER A 117 15.03 6.53 9.43
N SER A 118 14.33 5.86 8.51
CA SER A 118 14.27 6.19 7.08
C SER A 118 12.95 6.87 6.71
N VAL A 119 11.99 6.97 7.63
CA VAL A 119 10.72 7.65 7.37
C VAL A 119 10.99 9.14 7.21
N SER A 120 10.59 9.66 6.06
CA SER A 120 10.68 11.07 5.69
C SER A 120 9.62 11.37 4.63
N GLU A 121 9.24 12.64 4.47
CA GLU A 121 8.25 13.03 3.46
C GLU A 121 8.59 12.53 2.04
N PRO A 122 9.85 12.60 1.55
CA PRO A 122 10.18 12.06 0.23
C PRO A 122 10.03 10.54 0.15
N GLU A 123 10.33 9.82 1.24
CA GLU A 123 10.16 8.37 1.26
C GLU A 123 8.68 7.97 1.33
N LEU A 124 7.84 8.72 2.05
CA LEU A 124 6.39 8.51 2.06
C LEU A 124 5.78 8.75 0.67
N ASP A 125 6.16 9.85 0.00
CA ASP A 125 5.74 10.13 -1.37
C ASP A 125 6.18 9.03 -2.33
N ARG A 126 7.45 8.62 -2.25
CA ARG A 126 8.00 7.53 -3.06
C ARG A 126 7.23 6.23 -2.84
N VAL A 127 6.90 5.88 -1.60
CA VAL A 127 6.13 4.66 -1.28
C VAL A 127 4.73 4.74 -1.89
N LEU A 128 3.97 5.81 -1.62
CA LEU A 128 2.61 5.96 -2.17
C LEU A 128 2.60 5.91 -3.70
N GLY A 129 3.50 6.66 -4.34
CA GLY A 129 3.63 6.69 -5.79
C GLY A 129 4.03 5.33 -6.37
N THR A 130 4.94 4.61 -5.71
CA THR A 130 5.36 3.26 -6.13
C THR A 130 4.20 2.28 -6.05
N LEU A 131 3.45 2.27 -4.95
CA LEU A 131 2.30 1.37 -4.77
C LEU A 131 1.22 1.65 -5.81
N TYR A 132 0.84 2.92 -5.95
CA TYR A 132 -0.15 3.37 -6.93
C TYR A 132 0.24 2.96 -8.35
N ALA A 133 1.45 3.36 -8.80
CA ALA A 133 1.90 3.08 -10.16
C ALA A 133 2.06 1.58 -10.44
N THR A 134 2.42 0.79 -9.44
CA THR A 134 2.54 -0.66 -9.56
C THR A 134 1.18 -1.32 -9.71
N VAL A 135 0.18 -0.89 -8.92
CA VAL A 135 -1.20 -1.38 -9.03
C VAL A 135 -1.77 -1.02 -10.39
N GLU A 136 -1.74 0.24 -10.80
CA GLU A 136 -2.28 0.69 -12.08
C GLU A 136 -1.65 -0.07 -13.26
N ARG A 137 -0.32 -0.25 -13.25
CA ARG A 137 0.39 -0.94 -14.33
C ARG A 137 0.04 -2.42 -14.44
N HIS A 138 -0.21 -3.11 -13.32
CA HIS A 138 -0.26 -4.57 -13.29
C HIS A 138 -1.66 -5.13 -13.07
N PHE A 139 -2.57 -4.36 -12.48
CA PHE A 139 -3.93 -4.78 -12.21
C PHE A 139 -4.67 -5.31 -13.45
N PRO A 140 -4.65 -4.65 -14.64
CA PRO A 140 -5.38 -5.14 -15.81
C PRO A 140 -4.94 -6.52 -16.28
N VAL A 141 -3.63 -6.80 -16.19
CA VAL A 141 -3.08 -8.10 -16.60
C VAL A 141 -3.45 -9.17 -15.57
N LEU A 142 -3.30 -8.87 -14.28
CA LEU A 142 -3.57 -9.82 -13.21
C LEU A 142 -5.07 -10.18 -13.13
N ILE A 143 -5.96 -9.19 -13.22
CA ILE A 143 -7.41 -9.43 -13.14
C ILE A 143 -7.91 -10.26 -14.33
N ARG A 144 -7.35 -10.06 -15.53
CA ARG A 144 -7.68 -10.86 -16.72
C ARG A 144 -7.22 -12.31 -16.63
N ILE A 145 -6.11 -12.58 -15.92
CA ILE A 145 -5.67 -13.96 -15.66
C ILE A 145 -6.60 -14.61 -14.64
N GLY A 146 -6.86 -13.91 -13.53
CA GLY A 146 -7.59 -14.42 -12.37
C GLY A 146 -9.10 -14.59 -12.57
N PHE A 147 -9.68 -13.90 -13.55
CA PHE A 147 -11.11 -13.87 -13.84
C PHE A 147 -11.38 -13.93 -15.35
N ALA A 148 -10.64 -14.80 -16.05
CA ALA A 148 -10.61 -14.85 -17.51
C ALA A 148 -12.00 -14.92 -18.15
N SER A 149 -12.92 -15.70 -17.57
CA SER A 149 -14.31 -15.83 -18.03
C SER A 149 -15.09 -14.50 -18.04
N ARG A 150 -14.75 -13.54 -17.18
CA ARG A 150 -15.37 -12.20 -17.13
C ARG A 150 -14.92 -11.28 -18.27
N PHE A 151 -13.85 -11.63 -18.98
CA PHE A 151 -13.27 -10.86 -20.07
C PHE A 151 -13.31 -11.58 -21.41
N ALA A 152 -13.87 -12.78 -21.47
CA ALA A 152 -14.11 -13.51 -22.70
C ALA A 152 -15.39 -12.99 -23.37
N SER A 153 -15.25 -12.01 -24.27
CA SER A 153 -16.29 -11.59 -25.23
C SER A 153 -15.86 -11.94 -26.64
#